data_AF-A0A1J3GIM2-F1
#
_entry.id   AF-A0A1J3GIM2-F1
#
_cell.length_a   1.000
_cell.length_b   1.000
_cell.length_c   1.000
_cell.angle_alpha   90.00
_cell.angle_beta   90.00
_cell.angle_gamma   90.00
#
_symmetry.space_group_name_H-M   'P 1'
#
loop_
_entity.id
_entity.type
_entity.pdbx_description
1 polymer ?
#
loop_
_entity_poly.entity_id
_entity_poly.type
_entity_poly.pdbx_seq_one_letter_code
_entity_poly.pdbx_strand_id
1 'polypeptide(L)'
;VSLVERFSEEEIKLHIRSLKEGSIQGGIGEMCDLNKEEACQLCCDGVLMFPAQPIYCSICTFRIKEKSFYYVPEENITDAQHQICNPCYNRSRSKFSLSGISISKAKMLKKNNADNQNIEEWVCCGSCGKWQHQICGLYNVHKDIDKTA
;
A
#
# COMPACT_ATOMS: atom_id res chain seq x y z
N VAL A 1 -6.00 17.01 9.43
CA VAL A 1 -6.51 16.76 10.81
C VAL A 1 -5.90 15.48 11.34
N SER A 2 -5.11 15.60 12.41
CA SER A 2 -4.50 14.44 13.09
C SER A 2 -5.48 13.83 14.10
N LEU A 3 -5.57 12.50 14.15
CA LEU A 3 -6.39 11.84 15.17
C LEU A 3 -5.79 12.00 16.57
N VAL A 4 -4.50 12.33 16.68
CA VAL A 4 -3.79 12.63 17.94
C VAL A 4 -4.53 13.72 18.74
N GLU A 5 -5.13 14.70 18.06
CA GLU A 5 -5.89 15.80 18.69
C GLU A 5 -7.12 15.34 19.48
N ARG A 6 -7.54 14.08 19.31
CA ARG A 6 -8.72 13.49 19.99
C ARG A 6 -8.34 12.62 21.19
N PHE A 7 -7.05 12.40 21.44
CA PHE A 7 -6.56 11.54 22.50
C PHE A 7 -6.01 12.37 23.67
N SER A 8 -6.10 11.79 24.88
CA SER A 8 -5.40 12.31 26.05
C SER A 8 -3.89 12.14 25.89
N GLU A 9 -3.13 12.93 26.65
CA GLU A 9 -1.67 12.83 26.68
C GLU A 9 -1.20 11.40 27.01
N GLU A 10 -1.94 10.72 27.86
CA GLU A 10 -1.60 9.38 28.34
C GLU A 10 -1.83 8.32 27.27
N GLU A 11 -2.92 8.43 26.51
CA GLU A 11 -3.16 7.56 25.35
C GLU A 11 -2.10 7.77 24.26
N ILE A 12 -1.68 9.02 24.04
CA ILE A 12 -0.62 9.35 23.08
C ILE A 12 0.72 8.73 23.51
N LYS A 13 1.09 8.86 24.79
CA LYS A 13 2.32 8.25 25.33
C LYS A 13 2.30 6.72 25.22
N LEU A 14 1.15 6.09 25.48
CA LEU A 14 0.98 4.65 25.34
C LEU A 14 1.12 4.21 23.87
N HIS A 15 0.52 4.95 22.94
CA HIS A 15 0.67 4.70 21.50
C HIS A 15 2.13 4.76 21.07
N ILE A 16 2.85 5.83 21.40
CA ILE A 16 4.27 6.00 21.05
C ILE A 16 5.13 4.88 21.63
N ARG A 17 4.84 4.43 22.86
CA ARG A 17 5.55 3.29 23.46
C ARG A 17 5.30 2.00 22.68
N SER A 18 4.04 1.73 22.33
CA SER A 18 3.66 0.51 21.60
C SER A 18 4.32 0.41 20.23
N LEU A 19 4.51 1.55 19.54
CA LEU A 19 5.23 1.61 18.26
C LEU A 19 6.69 1.14 18.40
N LYS A 20 7.39 1.60 19.44
CA LYS A 20 8.79 1.24 19.69
C LYS A 20 8.95 -0.22 20.11
N GLU A 21 7.99 -0.75 20.87
CA GLU A 21 7.97 -2.17 21.26
C GLU A 21 7.73 -3.09 20.05
N GLY A 22 6.90 -2.64 19.09
CA GLY A 22 6.62 -3.36 17.85
C GLY A 22 7.81 -3.48 16.90
N SER A 23 8.62 -2.41 16.77
CA SER A 23 9.80 -2.41 15.87
C SER A 23 10.89 -3.43 16.26
N ILE A 24 10.94 -3.86 17.53
CA ILE A 24 11.95 -4.82 18.02
C ILE A 24 11.76 -6.23 17.41
N GLN A 25 10.59 -6.55 16.85
CA GLN A 25 10.35 -7.84 16.20
C GLN A 25 10.94 -7.93 14.78
N GLY A 26 11.42 -6.81 14.22
CA GLY A 26 11.99 -6.67 12.88
C GLY A 26 13.52 -6.68 12.81
N GLY A 27 14.23 -7.26 13.78
CA GLY A 27 15.67 -7.51 13.68
C GLY A 27 16.58 -6.44 14.29
N ILE A 28 17.37 -6.90 15.27
CA ILE A 28 18.55 -6.30 15.91
C ILE A 28 18.31 -4.93 16.53
N GLY A 29 18.01 -4.97 17.83
CA GLY A 29 18.21 -3.84 18.71
C GLY A 29 19.68 -3.40 18.70
N GLU A 30 19.92 -2.25 18.11
CA GLU A 30 21.04 -1.39 18.45
C GLU A 30 20.53 0.06 18.36
N MET A 31 20.91 0.83 19.37
CA MET A 31 20.61 2.25 19.54
C MET A 31 20.71 2.99 18.20
N CYS A 32 19.64 3.68 17.81
CA CYS A 32 19.49 4.38 16.55
C CYS A 32 20.54 5.49 16.36
N ASP A 33 21.72 5.10 15.87
CA ASP A 33 22.75 5.97 15.26
C ASP A 33 22.71 5.88 13.72
N LEU A 34 21.63 5.33 13.15
CA LEU A 34 21.30 5.50 11.74
C LEU A 34 20.81 6.94 11.55
N ASN A 35 21.43 7.66 10.61
CA ASN A 35 21.15 9.05 10.26
C ASN A 35 19.66 9.41 10.47
N LYS A 36 19.39 10.23 11.49
CA LYS A 36 18.04 10.65 11.95
C LYS A 36 17.15 11.26 10.86
N GLU A 37 17.69 11.49 9.67
CA GLU A 37 17.01 12.11 8.55
C GLU A 37 16.18 11.11 7.71
N GLU A 38 16.41 9.79 7.84
CA GLU A 38 15.73 8.76 7.02
C GLU A 38 14.86 7.78 7.82
N ALA A 39 14.59 8.05 9.10
CA ALA A 39 13.80 7.19 9.97
C ALA A 39 12.58 7.92 10.55
N CYS A 40 11.51 7.16 10.81
CA CYS A 40 10.35 7.67 11.51
C CYS A 40 10.71 8.05 12.94
N GLN A 41 10.40 9.27 13.35
CA GLN A 41 10.70 9.73 14.72
C GLN A 41 9.95 8.96 15.82
N LEU A 42 8.86 8.26 15.50
CA LEU A 42 7.99 7.60 16.47
C LEU A 42 8.35 6.12 16.68
N CYS A 43 8.48 5.33 15.61
CA CYS A 43 8.86 3.91 15.67
C CYS A 43 10.35 3.65 15.45
N CYS A 44 11.10 4.63 14.92
CA CYS A 44 12.52 4.52 14.55
C CYS A 44 12.85 3.61 13.36
N ASP A 45 11.83 3.09 12.66
CA ASP A 45 12.03 2.33 11.42
C ASP A 45 12.18 3.24 10.19
N GLY A 46 12.82 2.71 9.15
CA GLY A 46 12.93 3.33 7.83
C GLY A 46 11.67 3.14 6.98
N VAL A 47 11.84 2.93 5.66
CA VAL A 47 10.70 2.70 4.75
C VAL A 47 10.00 1.38 5.06
N LEU A 48 8.69 1.45 5.33
CA LEU A 48 7.83 0.28 5.53
C LEU A 48 6.96 0.03 4.29
N MET A 49 6.68 -1.24 4.02
CA MET A 49 5.83 -1.68 2.91
C MET A 49 4.57 -2.34 3.46
N PHE A 50 3.41 -2.02 2.89
CA PHE A 50 2.20 -2.77 3.17
C PHE A 50 2.27 -4.18 2.59
N PRO A 51 1.57 -5.15 3.21
CA PRO A 51 1.35 -6.44 2.57
C PRO A 51 0.62 -6.25 1.23
N ALA A 52 1.09 -6.93 0.19
CA ALA A 52 0.47 -6.87 -1.13
C ALA A 52 -1.00 -7.29 -1.06
N GLN A 53 -1.89 -6.54 -1.72
CA GLN A 53 -3.29 -6.95 -1.80
C GLN A 53 -3.41 -8.21 -2.67
N PRO A 54 -4.19 -9.22 -2.26
CA PRO A 54 -4.36 -10.44 -3.05
C PRO A 54 -5.15 -10.13 -4.32
N ILE A 55 -4.57 -10.47 -5.48
CA ILE A 55 -5.24 -10.35 -6.79
C ILE A 55 -5.78 -11.71 -7.23
N TYR A 56 -7.00 -11.74 -7.75
CA TYR A 56 -7.64 -12.95 -8.28
C TYR A 56 -7.98 -12.80 -9.75
N CYS A 57 -7.81 -13.89 -10.50
CA CYS A 57 -8.15 -13.91 -11.92
C CYS A 57 -9.67 -13.88 -12.12
N SER A 58 -10.18 -12.95 -12.92
CA SER A 58 -11.62 -12.86 -13.24
C SER A 58 -12.14 -14.03 -14.09
N ILE A 59 -11.25 -14.81 -14.75
CA ILE A 59 -11.65 -15.96 -15.58
C ILE A 59 -11.67 -17.26 -14.78
N CYS A 60 -10.61 -17.56 -14.03
CA CYS A 60 -10.44 -18.85 -13.35
C CYS A 60 -10.53 -18.78 -11.83
N THR A 61 -10.78 -17.58 -11.28
CA THR A 61 -10.91 -17.29 -9.84
C THR A 61 -9.72 -17.65 -8.96
N PHE A 62 -8.62 -18.16 -9.53
CA PHE A 62 -7.40 -18.44 -8.78
C PHE A 62 -6.63 -17.17 -8.43
N ARG A 63 -5.99 -17.19 -7.26
CA ARG A 63 -5.07 -16.15 -6.81
C ARG A 63 -3.87 -16.06 -7.76
N ILE A 64 -3.54 -14.84 -8.17
CA ILE A 64 -2.35 -14.53 -8.95
C ILE A 64 -1.18 -14.42 -7.97
N LYS A 65 -0.10 -15.17 -8.24
CA LYS A 65 1.09 -15.18 -7.37
C LYS A 65 1.82 -13.84 -7.42
N GLU A 66 2.51 -13.50 -6.34
CA GLU A 66 3.14 -12.19 -6.11
C GLU A 66 4.17 -11.83 -7.19
N LYS A 67 4.90 -12.78 -7.76
CA LYS A 67 5.91 -12.50 -8.81
C LYS A 67 5.44 -12.82 -10.23
N SER A 68 4.13 -12.99 -10.42
CA SER A 68 3.56 -13.37 -11.72
C SER A 68 3.04 -12.16 -12.48
N PHE A 69 3.17 -12.23 -13.80
CA PHE A 69 2.50 -11.29 -14.68
C PHE A 69 0.99 -11.56 -14.74
N TYR A 70 0.24 -10.49 -14.89
CA TYR A 70 -1.18 -10.49 -15.14
C TYR A 70 -1.53 -9.41 -16.16
N TYR A 71 -2.77 -9.43 -16.62
CA TYR A 71 -3.26 -8.58 -17.69
C TYR A 71 -4.53 -7.87 -17.26
N VAL A 72 -4.58 -6.57 -17.49
CA VAL A 72 -5.78 -5.74 -17.30
C VAL A 72 -6.21 -5.16 -18.63
N PRO A 73 -7.50 -4.92 -18.85
CA PRO A 73 -7.94 -4.07 -19.96
C PRO A 73 -7.30 -2.68 -19.94
N GLU A 74 -6.95 -2.15 -21.12
CA GLU A 74 -6.47 -0.76 -21.27
C GLU A 74 -7.53 0.27 -20.88
N GLU A 75 -8.77 0.02 -21.28
CA GLU A 75 -9.92 0.87 -20.98
C GLU A 75 -10.74 0.22 -19.87
N ASN A 76 -11.27 1.02 -18.94
CA ASN A 76 -12.21 0.51 -17.95
C ASN A 76 -13.49 0.08 -18.66
N ILE A 77 -13.78 -1.21 -18.59
CA ILE A 77 -14.88 -1.82 -19.35
C ILE A 77 -16.16 -1.88 -18.50
N THR A 78 -16.00 -1.99 -17.19
CA THR A 78 -17.08 -1.92 -16.20
C THR A 78 -16.58 -1.14 -14.99
N ASP A 79 -17.44 -0.92 -13.99
CA ASP A 79 -17.03 -0.40 -12.69
C ASP A 79 -16.07 -1.35 -11.93
N ALA A 80 -15.95 -2.60 -12.38
CA ALA A 80 -15.05 -3.59 -11.79
C ALA A 80 -13.68 -3.63 -12.50
N GLN A 81 -12.61 -3.61 -11.71
CA GLN A 81 -11.27 -3.79 -12.21
C GLN A 81 -11.00 -5.27 -12.53
N HIS A 82 -10.90 -5.59 -13.81
CA HIS A 82 -10.68 -6.97 -14.26
C HIS A 82 -9.20 -7.34 -14.34
N GLN A 83 -8.87 -8.50 -13.78
CA GLN A 83 -7.51 -8.99 -13.62
C GLN A 83 -7.42 -10.39 -14.23
N ILE A 84 -6.53 -10.62 -15.20
CA ILE A 84 -6.42 -11.91 -15.88
C ILE A 84 -5.03 -12.48 -15.67
N CYS A 85 -4.94 -13.67 -15.07
CA CYS A 85 -3.65 -14.33 -14.88
C CYS A 85 -3.01 -14.72 -16.23
N ASN A 86 -1.68 -14.79 -16.25
CA ASN A 86 -0.93 -15.15 -17.45
C ASN A 86 -1.42 -16.45 -18.14
N PRO A 87 -1.72 -17.56 -17.41
CA PRO A 87 -2.27 -18.77 -18.04
C PRO A 87 -3.60 -18.55 -18.79
N CYS A 88 -4.54 -17.81 -18.18
CA CYS A 88 -5.83 -17.51 -18.82
C CYS A 88 -5.65 -16.59 -20.02
N TYR A 89 -4.84 -15.53 -19.89
CA TYR A 89 -4.53 -14.63 -21.00
C TYR A 89 -3.95 -15.38 -22.21
N ASN A 90 -3.01 -16.30 -21.96
CA ASN A 90 -2.37 -17.07 -23.03
C ASN A 90 -3.35 -18.02 -23.74
N ARG A 91 -4.29 -18.63 -22.99
CA ARG A 91 -5.34 -19.51 -23.54
C ARG A 91 -6.45 -18.74 -24.28
N SER A 92 -6.67 -17.47 -23.94
CA SER A 92 -7.70 -16.65 -24.58
C SER A 92 -7.44 -16.42 -26.06
N ARG A 93 -8.54 -16.39 -26.83
CA ARG A 93 -8.56 -16.00 -28.24
C ARG A 93 -8.16 -14.52 -28.41
N SER A 94 -7.89 -14.11 -29.64
CA SER A 94 -7.58 -12.70 -29.99
C SER A 94 -8.68 -11.73 -29.54
N LYS A 95 -9.94 -12.18 -29.54
CA LYS A 95 -11.07 -11.53 -28.87
C LYS A 95 -11.76 -12.54 -27.95
N PHE A 96 -12.08 -12.13 -26.73
CA PHE A 96 -12.75 -12.97 -25.74
C PHE A 96 -13.77 -12.14 -24.94
N SER A 97 -14.77 -12.81 -24.37
CA SER A 97 -15.77 -12.15 -23.53
C SER A 97 -15.32 -12.14 -22.08
N LEU A 98 -15.49 -11.00 -21.41
CA LEU A 98 -15.29 -10.82 -19.99
C LEU A 98 -16.49 -10.04 -19.45
N SER A 99 -17.23 -10.63 -18.50
CA SER A 99 -18.46 -10.03 -17.97
C SER A 99 -19.48 -9.64 -19.04
N GLY A 100 -19.58 -10.44 -20.12
CA GLY A 100 -20.49 -10.17 -21.24
C GLY A 100 -19.97 -9.16 -22.27
N ILE A 101 -18.80 -8.57 -22.06
CA ILE A 101 -18.22 -7.56 -22.96
C ILE A 101 -17.08 -8.16 -23.76
N SER A 102 -17.06 -7.91 -25.07
CA SER A 102 -16.02 -8.43 -25.96
C SER A 102 -14.76 -7.57 -25.89
N ILE A 103 -13.66 -8.18 -25.47
CA ILE A 103 -12.35 -7.53 -25.30
C ILE A 103 -11.37 -8.07 -26.33
N SER A 104 -10.56 -7.17 -26.89
CA SER A 104 -9.40 -7.55 -27.69
C SER A 104 -8.20 -7.84 -26.79
N LYS A 105 -7.58 -9.02 -26.97
CA LYS A 105 -6.35 -9.41 -26.28
C LYS A 105 -5.21 -8.41 -26.51
N ALA A 106 -5.17 -7.75 -27.67
CA ALA A 106 -4.19 -6.72 -27.99
C ALA A 106 -4.37 -5.41 -27.22
N LYS A 107 -5.54 -5.17 -26.60
CA LYS A 107 -5.85 -4.00 -25.77
C LYS A 107 -5.73 -4.31 -24.27
N MET A 108 -4.78 -5.16 -23.91
CA MET A 108 -4.56 -5.57 -22.52
C MET A 108 -3.17 -5.15 -22.08
N LEU A 109 -3.09 -4.43 -20.97
CA LEU A 109 -1.83 -4.03 -20.35
C LEU A 109 -1.29 -5.17 -19.50
N LYS A 110 -0.03 -5.53 -19.76
CA LYS A 110 0.72 -6.48 -18.94
C LYS A 110 1.25 -5.76 -17.69
N LYS A 111 0.95 -6.30 -16.52
CA LYS A 111 1.42 -5.82 -15.21
C LYS A 111 2.14 -6.92 -14.45
N ASN A 112 3.05 -6.55 -13.54
CA ASN A 112 3.70 -7.49 -12.64
C ASN A 112 3.08 -7.36 -11.24
N ASN A 113 2.70 -8.48 -10.63
CA ASN A 113 2.12 -8.47 -9.29
C ASN A 113 3.15 -8.11 -8.20
N ALA A 114 4.46 -8.11 -8.53
CA ALA A 114 5.50 -7.72 -7.60
C ALA A 114 5.41 -6.21 -7.29
N ASP A 115 4.82 -5.45 -8.21
CA ASP A 115 4.64 -4.00 -8.09
C ASP A 115 3.31 -3.65 -7.38
N ASN A 116 2.57 -4.64 -6.87
CA ASN A 116 1.29 -4.44 -6.18
C ASN A 116 1.46 -4.19 -4.66
N GLN A 117 2.65 -3.76 -4.25
CA GLN A 117 2.92 -3.33 -2.88
C GLN A 117 3.05 -1.82 -2.83
N ASN A 118 2.41 -1.23 -1.82
CA ASN A 118 2.51 0.20 -1.57
C ASN A 118 3.42 0.45 -0.38
N ILE A 119 4.19 1.52 -0.46
CA ILE A 119 4.98 2.04 0.66
C ILE A 119 4.01 2.68 1.67
N GLU A 120 4.30 2.56 2.96
CA GLU A 120 3.64 3.36 3.98
C GLU A 120 3.98 4.84 3.79
N GLU A 121 2.95 5.68 3.61
CA GLU A 121 3.14 7.10 3.37
C GLU A 121 3.82 7.79 4.55
N TRP A 122 4.55 8.87 4.24
CA TRP A 122 5.21 9.72 5.23
C TRP A 122 4.43 11.02 5.40
N VAL A 123 4.46 11.56 6.61
CA VAL A 123 3.92 12.88 6.92
C VAL A 123 4.92 13.67 7.75
N CYS A 124 5.03 14.97 7.48
CA CYS A 124 5.86 15.87 8.27
C CYS A 124 5.05 16.44 9.44
N CYS A 125 5.60 16.39 10.66
CA CYS A 125 4.95 17.00 11.81
C CYS A 125 5.03 18.53 11.72
N GLY A 126 3.89 19.22 11.62
CA GLY A 126 3.84 20.68 11.53
C GLY A 126 4.46 21.43 12.71
N SER A 127 4.56 20.81 13.90
CA SER A 127 5.15 21.46 15.08
C SER A 127 6.66 21.31 15.17
N CYS A 128 7.23 20.19 14.75
CA CYS A 128 8.67 19.91 14.93
C CYS A 128 9.44 19.68 13.62
N GLY A 129 8.76 19.63 12.48
CA GLY A 129 9.36 19.45 11.14
C GLY A 129 9.95 18.06 10.88
N LYS A 130 9.76 17.10 11.79
CA LYS A 130 10.30 15.74 11.65
C LYS A 130 9.33 14.83 10.90
N TRP A 131 9.89 13.92 10.12
CA TRP A 131 9.15 12.91 9.38
C TRP A 131 8.69 11.76 10.28
N GLN A 132 7.48 11.29 10.02
CA GLN A 132 6.88 10.13 10.64
C GLN A 132 6.09 9.35 9.60
N HIS A 133 5.92 8.04 9.77
CA HIS A 133 4.92 7.35 8.96
C HIS A 133 3.53 7.87 9.27
N GLN A 134 2.65 7.86 8.26
CA GLN A 134 1.28 8.34 8.35
C GLN A 134 0.49 7.62 9.45
N ILE A 135 0.64 6.29 9.57
CA ILE A 135 -0.06 5.50 10.59
C ILE A 135 0.55 5.75 11.97
N CYS A 136 1.88 5.78 12.08
CA CYS A 136 2.56 6.14 13.33
C CYS A 136 2.07 7.50 13.87
N GLY A 137 1.92 8.47 12.98
CA GLY A 137 1.41 9.82 13.27
C GLY A 137 -0.10 9.94 13.47
N LEU A 138 -0.85 8.84 13.30
CA LEU A 138 -2.31 8.79 13.28
C LEU A 138 -2.94 9.88 12.40
N TYR A 139 -2.31 10.15 11.25
CA TYR A 139 -2.69 11.21 10.35
C TYR A 139 -3.69 10.71 9.30
N ASN A 140 -4.76 11.47 9.07
CA ASN A 140 -5.74 11.15 8.02
C ASN A 140 -5.86 12.32 7.05
N VAL A 141 -5.27 12.14 5.87
CA VAL A 141 -5.25 13.15 4.79
C VAL A 141 -6.66 13.56 4.33
N HIS A 142 -7.63 12.65 4.33
CA HIS A 142 -8.99 12.94 3.87
C HIS A 142 -9.80 13.78 4.85
N LYS A 143 -9.35 13.87 6.11
CA LYS A 143 -9.95 14.75 7.10
C LYS A 143 -9.22 16.08 7.20
N ASP A 144 -8.13 16.27 6.46
CA ASP A 144 -7.40 17.52 6.44
C ASP A 144 -8.05 18.52 5.49
N ILE A 145 -8.61 19.58 6.07
CA ILE A 145 -9.37 20.60 5.34
C ILE A 145 -8.43 21.44 4.48
N ASP A 146 -7.18 21.63 4.91
CA ASP A 146 -6.20 22.48 4.24
C ASP A 146 -5.26 21.71 3.30
N LYS A 147 -5.19 20.37 3.39
CA LYS A 147 -4.31 19.50 2.59
C LYS A 147 -2.85 19.97 2.54
N THR A 148 -2.38 20.63 3.58
CA THR A 148 -1.07 21.33 3.61
C THR A 148 0.03 20.53 4.29
N ALA A 149 -0.22 19.26 4.64
CA ALA A 149 0.78 18.37 5.23
C ALA A 149 1.65 17.64 4.21
#